data_AF-A0A932XGM4-F1
#
_entry.id   AF-A0A932XGM4-F1
#
_cell.length_a   1.000
_cell.length_b   1.000
_cell.length_c   1.000
_cell.angle_alpha   90.00
_cell.angle_beta   90.00
_cell.angle_gamma   90.00
#
_symmetry.space_group_name_H-M   'P 1'
#
loop_
_entity.id
_entity.type
_entity.pdbx_description
1 polymer ?
#
loop_
_entity_poly.entity_id
_entity_poly.type
_entity_poly.pdbx_seq_one_letter_code
_entity_poly.pdbx_strand_id
1 'polypeptide(L)'
;MGLPGTVPAAQPRETRREGRARHDRRAETEAAIRRFDVFAEYNKLKAIDEGRPLDEAKGHGLWIAKVVASRRFGPSYAPPPPRGGAPAKGGHEPDTERDERHEPREKFRTLSGEEQTDELFDREVVSRMGTQFYEEVFAPAIARRFKKGAAYESIRDSIRRGWKS
;
A
#
# COMPACT_ATOMS: atom_id res chain seq x y z
N MET A 1 -75.03 9.70 -40.73
CA MET A 1 -73.95 8.81 -41.22
C MET A 1 -72.63 9.54 -41.01
N GLY A 2 -71.73 8.99 -40.20
CA GLY A 2 -70.38 9.53 -39.96
C GLY A 2 -69.43 8.37 -39.71
N LEU A 3 -68.35 8.31 -40.49
CA LEU A 3 -67.38 7.21 -40.54
C LEU A 3 -66.43 7.22 -39.33
N PRO A 4 -65.84 6.06 -38.95
CA PRO A 4 -64.89 5.94 -37.84
C PRO A 4 -63.47 6.35 -38.26
N GLY A 5 -62.86 7.26 -37.50
CA GLY A 5 -61.48 7.73 -37.69
C GLY A 5 -60.50 7.05 -36.74
N THR A 6 -59.59 6.27 -37.33
CA THR A 6 -58.44 5.55 -36.81
C THR A 6 -57.52 6.34 -35.86
N VAL A 7 -57.13 5.70 -34.75
CA VAL A 7 -55.97 6.06 -33.90
C VAL A 7 -54.66 5.62 -34.55
N PRO A 8 -53.60 6.45 -34.52
CA PRO A 8 -52.23 5.94 -34.55
C PRO A 8 -51.57 6.01 -33.16
N ALA A 9 -50.97 4.88 -32.81
CA ALA A 9 -50.23 4.60 -31.59
C ALA A 9 -49.10 5.62 -31.35
N ALA A 10 -49.11 6.24 -30.17
CA ALA A 10 -47.96 6.96 -29.65
C ALA A 10 -46.89 5.95 -29.20
N GLN A 11 -45.71 6.08 -29.78
CA GLN A 11 -44.56 5.22 -29.53
C GLN A 11 -44.04 5.32 -28.08
N PRO A 12 -43.47 4.23 -27.53
CA PRO A 12 -42.89 4.23 -26.20
C PRO A 12 -41.65 5.14 -26.15
N ARG A 13 -41.60 5.99 -25.12
CA ARG A 13 -40.44 6.82 -24.78
C ARG A 13 -39.28 5.91 -24.41
N GLU A 14 -38.27 5.84 -25.28
CA GLU A 14 -36.95 5.31 -24.95
C GLU A 14 -36.38 6.10 -23.76
N THR A 15 -36.44 5.49 -22.59
CA THR A 15 -35.73 5.91 -21.39
C THR A 15 -34.23 5.69 -21.59
N ARG A 16 -33.62 6.65 -22.29
CA ARG A 16 -32.17 6.85 -22.36
C ARG A 16 -31.64 7.24 -20.98
N ARG A 17 -31.43 6.26 -20.08
CA ARG A 17 -30.71 6.44 -18.79
C ARG A 17 -30.30 5.13 -18.10
N GLU A 18 -29.98 4.07 -18.83
CA GLU A 18 -29.30 2.90 -18.26
C GLU A 18 -27.83 2.89 -18.68
N GLY A 19 -27.01 3.69 -17.99
CA GLY A 19 -25.57 3.73 -18.26
C GLY A 19 -24.70 4.08 -17.06
N ARG A 20 -25.24 4.10 -15.83
CA ARG A 20 -24.48 4.56 -14.65
C ARG A 20 -24.83 3.88 -13.33
N ALA A 21 -25.36 2.66 -13.35
CA ALA A 21 -25.79 1.96 -12.13
C ALA A 21 -25.23 0.52 -12.02
N ARG A 22 -23.97 0.29 -12.43
CA ARG A 22 -23.29 -1.01 -12.23
C ARG A 22 -21.82 -0.90 -11.78
N HIS A 23 -21.43 0.19 -11.12
CA HIS A 23 -20.14 0.27 -10.41
C HIS A 23 -20.27 0.41 -8.88
N ASP A 24 -21.48 0.37 -8.32
CA ASP A 24 -21.74 0.62 -6.89
C ASP A 24 -21.80 -0.63 -5.99
N ARG A 25 -21.28 -1.79 -6.42
CA ARG A 25 -21.31 -3.01 -5.59
C ARG A 25 -20.00 -3.79 -5.52
N ARG A 26 -18.86 -3.09 -5.55
CA ARG A 26 -17.56 -3.61 -5.06
C ARG A 26 -16.74 -2.51 -4.39
N ALA A 27 -17.37 -1.73 -3.51
CA ALA A 27 -16.63 -1.13 -2.42
C ALA A 27 -16.19 -2.27 -1.47
N GLU A 28 -15.24 -3.09 -1.94
CA GLU A 28 -14.45 -3.99 -1.12
C GLU A 28 -13.71 -3.08 -0.15
N THR A 29 -14.32 -2.84 1.01
CA THR A 29 -13.73 -2.27 2.23
C THR A 29 -12.54 -1.36 1.97
N GLU A 30 -12.77 -0.04 1.85
CA GLU A 30 -11.72 0.98 1.99
C GLU A 30 -11.01 0.73 3.33
N ALA A 31 -9.98 -0.12 3.32
CA ALA A 31 -9.37 -0.60 4.53
C ALA A 31 -8.58 0.57 5.12
N ALA A 32 -9.16 1.21 6.15
CA ALA A 32 -8.70 2.44 6.78
C ALA A 32 -7.18 2.60 6.69
N ILE A 33 -6.73 3.67 6.02
CA ILE A 33 -5.31 3.93 5.78
C ILE A 33 -4.55 3.98 7.11
N ARG A 34 -3.60 3.06 7.29
CA ARG A 34 -2.79 2.92 8.49
C ARG A 34 -1.63 3.89 8.43
N ARG A 35 -1.10 4.26 9.61
CA ARG A 35 0.17 5.00 9.69
C ARG A 35 1.31 4.23 9.01
N PHE A 36 1.26 2.90 9.14
CA PHE A 36 2.18 1.96 8.51
C PHE A 36 2.22 2.14 6.99
N ASP A 37 1.07 2.11 6.31
CA ASP A 37 1.02 2.20 4.84
C ASP A 37 1.64 3.52 4.34
N VAL A 38 1.28 4.65 4.97
CA VAL A 38 1.82 5.96 4.59
C VAL A 38 3.34 6.00 4.81
N PHE A 39 3.81 5.38 5.89
CA PHE A 39 5.21 5.38 6.23
C PHE A 39 6.03 4.48 5.31
N ALA A 40 5.51 3.31 4.94
CA ALA A 40 6.14 2.42 3.97
C ALA A 40 6.25 3.10 2.59
N GLU A 41 5.16 3.72 2.11
CA GLU A 41 5.15 4.42 0.82
C GLU A 41 6.07 5.65 0.80
N TYR A 42 6.07 6.44 1.87
CA TYR A 42 6.97 7.59 1.99
C TYR A 42 8.45 7.18 1.93
N ASN A 43 8.83 6.12 2.65
CA ASN A 43 10.21 5.64 2.64
C ASN A 43 10.59 4.93 1.34
N LYS A 44 9.63 4.30 0.63
CA LYS A 44 9.84 3.85 -0.76
C LYS A 44 10.19 5.03 -1.67
N LEU A 45 9.42 6.11 -1.62
CA LEU A 45 9.69 7.30 -2.44
C LEU A 45 11.04 7.95 -2.08
N LYS A 46 11.39 8.00 -0.79
CA LYS A 46 12.70 8.47 -0.35
C LYS A 46 13.84 7.60 -0.89
N ALA A 47 13.68 6.28 -0.84
CA ALA A 47 14.65 5.34 -1.40
C ALA A 47 14.84 5.53 -2.92
N ILE A 48 13.75 5.76 -3.66
CA ILE A 48 13.80 6.08 -5.09
C ILE A 48 14.54 7.41 -5.32
N ASP A 49 14.26 8.44 -4.52
CA ASP A 49 14.92 9.75 -4.60
C ASP A 49 16.42 9.66 -4.29
N GLU A 50 16.82 8.73 -3.40
CA GLU A 50 18.20 8.37 -3.09
C GLU A 50 18.87 7.51 -4.19
N GLY A 51 18.17 7.21 -5.29
CA GLY A 51 18.70 6.50 -6.46
C GLY A 51 18.59 4.98 -6.40
N ARG A 52 17.82 4.42 -5.45
CA ARG A 52 17.58 2.97 -5.40
C ARG A 52 16.58 2.55 -6.48
N PRO A 53 16.75 1.36 -7.09
CA PRO A 53 15.76 0.81 -8.00
C PRO A 53 14.44 0.50 -7.26
N LEU A 54 13.34 0.44 -8.01
CA LEU A 54 11.98 0.39 -7.44
C LEU A 54 11.74 -0.83 -6.54
N ASP A 55 12.27 -1.98 -6.93
CA ASP A 55 12.21 -3.23 -6.18
C ASP A 55 12.90 -3.09 -4.82
N GLU A 56 14.15 -2.63 -4.79
CA GLU A 56 14.88 -2.33 -3.56
C GLU A 56 14.19 -1.26 -2.72
N ALA A 57 13.62 -0.24 -3.35
CA ALA A 57 12.93 0.82 -2.65
C ALA A 57 11.65 0.33 -1.96
N LYS A 58 10.88 -0.56 -2.60
CA LYS A 58 9.71 -1.21 -1.99
C LYS A 58 10.13 -2.02 -0.78
N GLY A 59 11.12 -2.90 -0.94
CA GLY A 59 11.64 -3.70 0.16
C GLY A 59 12.18 -2.86 1.32
N HIS A 60 12.93 -1.80 1.00
CA HIS A 60 13.46 -0.85 1.98
C HIS A 60 12.35 -0.12 2.75
N GLY A 61 11.34 0.39 2.03
CA GLY A 61 10.20 1.09 2.63
C GLY A 61 9.42 0.20 3.59
N LEU A 62 9.19 -1.06 3.21
CA LEU A 62 8.55 -2.05 4.06
C LEU A 62 9.39 -2.36 5.31
N TRP A 63 10.68 -2.61 5.12
CA TRP A 63 11.60 -2.95 6.19
C TRP A 63 11.65 -1.86 7.28
N ILE A 64 11.82 -0.59 6.90
CA ILE A 64 11.83 0.52 7.87
C ILE A 64 10.49 0.57 8.63
N ALA A 65 9.37 0.40 7.92
CA ALA A 65 8.05 0.46 8.54
C ALA A 65 7.85 -0.65 9.58
N LYS A 66 8.26 -1.88 9.28
CA LYS A 66 8.20 -2.98 10.23
C LYS A 66 9.14 -2.78 11.41
N VAL A 67 10.39 -2.37 11.18
CA VAL A 67 11.35 -2.08 12.27
C VAL A 67 10.80 -1.04 13.24
N VAL A 68 10.23 0.05 12.74
CA VAL A 68 9.63 1.10 13.58
C VAL A 68 8.39 0.59 14.32
N ALA A 69 7.55 -0.23 13.67
CA ALA A 69 6.39 -0.84 14.31
C ALA A 69 6.81 -1.79 15.44
N SER A 70 7.78 -2.68 15.22
CA SER A 70 8.29 -3.61 16.23
C SER A 70 8.90 -2.88 17.44
N ARG A 71 9.59 -1.75 17.22
CA ARG A 71 10.12 -0.91 18.32
C ARG A 71 9.03 -0.27 19.18
N ARG A 72 7.88 0.05 18.58
CA ARG A 72 6.79 0.75 19.28
C ARG A 72 5.87 -0.17 20.09
N PHE A 73 5.83 -1.47 19.77
CA PHE A 73 4.94 -2.44 20.41
C PHE A 73 5.64 -3.45 21.32
N GLY A 74 6.96 -3.35 21.51
CA GLY A 74 7.73 -4.37 22.23
C GLY A 74 7.68 -5.74 21.49
N PRO A 75 8.27 -6.81 22.05
CA PRO A 75 8.43 -8.10 21.37
C PRO A 75 7.11 -8.81 20.95
N SER A 76 5.94 -8.23 21.22
CA SER A 76 4.62 -8.80 20.91
C SER A 76 4.15 -8.61 19.46
N TYR A 77 4.88 -7.87 18.61
CA TYR A 77 4.56 -7.68 17.19
C TYR A 77 5.49 -8.45 16.25
N ALA A 78 6.18 -9.48 16.76
CA ALA A 78 6.79 -10.47 15.89
C ALA A 78 5.66 -11.23 15.17
N PRO A 79 5.66 -11.35 13.83
CA PRO A 79 4.78 -12.30 13.16
C PRO A 79 5.01 -13.69 13.80
N PRO A 80 3.97 -14.52 13.95
CA PRO A 80 4.14 -15.85 14.49
C PRO A 80 5.21 -16.58 13.67
N PRO A 81 6.17 -17.27 14.32
CA PRO A 81 7.21 -17.98 13.60
C PRO A 81 6.55 -18.96 12.62
N PRO A 82 7.15 -19.19 11.44
CA PRO A 82 6.68 -20.24 10.54
C PRO A 82 6.56 -21.54 11.33
N ARG A 83 5.40 -22.20 11.24
CA ARG A 83 5.17 -23.50 11.90
C ARG A 83 6.16 -24.51 11.30
N GLY A 84 7.30 -24.73 11.97
CA GLY A 84 8.27 -25.73 11.54
C GLY A 84 9.73 -25.53 11.93
N GLY A 85 10.11 -24.53 12.73
CA GLY A 85 11.51 -24.33 13.13
C GLY A 85 11.68 -24.20 14.65
N ALA A 86 12.55 -25.03 15.22
CA ALA A 86 12.99 -24.98 16.61
C ALA A 86 13.61 -23.62 16.99
N PRO A 87 13.64 -23.23 18.28
CA PRO A 87 14.04 -21.88 18.68
C PRO A 87 15.57 -21.72 18.64
N ALA A 88 16.07 -20.86 17.74
CA ALA A 88 17.45 -20.38 17.81
C ALA A 88 17.54 -19.24 18.84
N LYS A 89 18.27 -19.50 19.93
CA LYS A 89 18.77 -18.48 20.86
C LYS A 89 19.89 -17.68 20.20
N GLY A 90 19.92 -16.37 20.45
CA GLY A 90 21.05 -15.46 20.18
C GLY A 90 20.49 -14.11 19.75
N GLY A 91 20.55 -13.03 20.54
CA GLY A 91 21.72 -12.55 21.27
C GLY A 91 22.28 -11.38 20.46
N HIS A 92 21.92 -10.16 20.87
CA HIS A 92 22.43 -8.89 20.34
C HIS A 92 23.93 -8.77 20.67
N GLU A 93 24.75 -8.23 19.76
CA GLU A 93 25.75 -7.17 20.00
C GLU A 93 26.46 -6.78 18.67
N PRO A 94 27.04 -5.56 18.58
CA PRO A 94 27.40 -4.90 17.33
C PRO A 94 28.88 -5.13 16.98
N ASP A 95 29.16 -5.54 15.75
CA ASP A 95 30.56 -5.68 15.30
C ASP A 95 30.92 -4.58 14.29
N THR A 96 31.99 -3.90 14.66
CA THR A 96 32.63 -2.81 13.94
C THR A 96 33.77 -3.44 13.13
N GLU A 97 34.11 -2.85 11.99
CA GLU A 97 35.34 -3.10 11.21
C GLU A 97 35.31 -4.16 10.08
N ARG A 98 35.02 -3.64 8.88
CA ARG A 98 35.83 -3.72 7.66
C ARG A 98 36.36 -5.10 7.24
N ASP A 99 35.65 -5.73 6.30
CA ASP A 99 36.26 -6.61 5.31
C ASP A 99 35.77 -6.25 3.90
N GLU A 100 36.70 -5.77 3.07
CA GLU A 100 36.49 -5.40 1.66
C GLU A 100 36.51 -6.64 0.75
N ARG A 101 35.78 -7.69 1.13
CA ARG A 101 35.43 -8.79 0.23
C ARG A 101 34.07 -8.48 -0.38
N HIS A 102 33.98 -8.61 -1.70
CA HIS A 102 32.76 -8.52 -2.50
C HIS A 102 31.75 -9.59 -2.05
N GLU A 103 31.17 -9.44 -0.87
CA GLU A 103 29.88 -10.07 -0.58
C GLU A 103 28.85 -9.31 -1.42
N PRO A 104 28.00 -10.00 -2.19
CA PRO A 104 26.90 -9.34 -2.88
C PRO A 104 26.11 -8.62 -1.78
N ARG A 105 26.16 -7.27 -1.79
CA ARG A 105 25.38 -6.45 -0.86
C ARG A 105 23.96 -6.99 -0.93
N GLU A 106 23.48 -7.56 0.18
CA GLU A 106 22.14 -8.13 0.22
C GLU A 106 21.16 -7.06 -0.27
N LYS A 107 20.53 -7.35 -1.41
CA LYS A 107 19.65 -6.42 -2.12
C LYS A 107 18.47 -6.02 -1.23
N PHE A 108 18.00 -6.97 -0.43
CA PHE A 108 16.92 -6.81 0.51
C PHE A 108 17.42 -6.97 1.94
N ARG A 109 16.69 -6.35 2.86
CA ARG A 109 16.99 -6.47 4.29
C ARG A 109 16.12 -7.56 4.90
N THR A 110 16.69 -8.35 5.79
CA THR A 110 15.98 -9.40 6.53
C THR A 110 15.41 -8.86 7.83
N LEU A 111 14.19 -9.27 8.18
CA LEU A 111 13.57 -9.01 9.48
C LEU A 111 12.89 -10.29 9.97
N SER A 112 13.25 -10.76 11.17
CA SER A 112 12.71 -12.00 11.77
C SER A 112 12.83 -13.24 10.85
N GLY A 113 13.89 -13.32 10.05
CA GLY A 113 14.13 -14.43 9.12
C GLY A 113 13.37 -14.36 7.79
N GLU A 114 12.63 -13.28 7.52
CA GLU A 114 11.96 -13.05 6.23
C GLU A 114 12.64 -11.88 5.49
N GLU A 115 12.99 -12.09 4.22
CA GLU A 115 13.47 -11.02 3.35
C GLU A 115 12.34 -10.02 3.06
N GLN A 116 12.63 -8.74 3.22
CA GLN A 116 11.67 -7.68 2.94
C GLN A 116 11.80 -7.27 1.47
N THR A 117 11.09 -7.99 0.60
CA THR A 117 11.13 -7.83 -0.86
C THR A 117 10.00 -6.92 -1.37
N ASP A 118 10.01 -6.65 -2.67
CA ASP A 118 8.93 -5.94 -3.35
C ASP A 118 7.64 -6.75 -3.41
N GLU A 119 7.69 -8.07 -3.56
CA GLU A 119 6.49 -8.90 -3.51
C GLU A 119 5.85 -8.88 -2.12
N LEU A 120 6.67 -8.77 -1.07
CA LEU A 120 6.17 -8.64 0.29
C LEU A 120 5.51 -7.28 0.51
N PHE A 121 6.08 -6.21 -0.04
CA PHE A 121 5.47 -4.89 -0.04
C PHE A 121 4.12 -4.93 -0.76
N ASP A 122 4.06 -5.54 -1.94
CA ASP A 122 2.83 -5.64 -2.73
C ASP A 122 1.76 -6.41 -1.96
N ARG A 123 2.12 -7.52 -1.31
CA ARG A 123 1.17 -8.28 -0.49
C ARG A 123 0.66 -7.50 0.73
N GLU A 124 1.54 -6.87 1.49
CA GLU A 124 1.19 -6.28 2.79
C GLU A 124 0.61 -4.86 2.69
N VAL A 125 0.98 -4.12 1.66
CA VAL A 125 0.53 -2.72 1.46
C VAL A 125 -0.48 -2.67 0.32
N VAL A 126 -0.12 -3.16 -0.87
CA VAL A 126 -0.94 -2.99 -2.09
C VAL A 126 -2.19 -3.86 -2.03
N SER A 127 -2.05 -5.18 -1.91
CA SER A 127 -3.17 -6.12 -1.86
C SER A 127 -4.07 -5.89 -0.64
N ARG A 128 -3.48 -5.51 0.51
CA ARG A 128 -4.24 -5.20 1.74
C ARG A 128 -5.17 -3.99 1.58
N MET A 129 -4.75 -3.00 0.80
CA MET A 129 -5.51 -1.78 0.55
C MET A 129 -6.45 -1.92 -0.66
N GLY A 130 -6.15 -2.85 -1.55
CA GLY A 130 -6.74 -2.97 -2.87
C GLY A 130 -5.82 -2.33 -3.91
N THR A 131 -5.40 -3.13 -4.91
CA THR A 131 -4.44 -2.71 -5.94
C THR A 131 -4.89 -1.45 -6.66
N GLN A 132 -6.15 -1.40 -7.09
CA GLN A 132 -6.68 -0.25 -7.81
C GLN A 132 -6.63 1.02 -6.96
N PHE A 133 -7.07 0.96 -5.70
CA PHE A 133 -7.02 2.11 -4.80
C PHE A 133 -5.57 2.55 -4.55
N TYR A 134 -4.66 1.60 -4.37
CA TYR A 134 -3.25 1.90 -4.17
C TYR A 134 -2.66 2.66 -5.36
N GLU A 135 -2.86 2.15 -6.58
CA GLU A 135 -2.26 2.68 -7.80
C GLU A 135 -2.89 4.00 -8.26
N GLU A 136 -4.21 4.13 -8.17
CA GLU A 136 -4.94 5.29 -8.70
C GLU A 136 -5.05 6.43 -7.69
N VAL A 137 -5.12 6.11 -6.39
CA VAL A 137 -5.44 7.08 -5.33
C VAL A 137 -4.27 7.28 -4.38
N PHE A 138 -3.86 6.22 -3.68
CA PHE A 138 -2.95 6.32 -2.54
C PHE A 138 -1.52 6.72 -2.92
N ALA A 139 -0.86 5.93 -3.77
CA ALA A 139 0.53 6.17 -4.18
C ALA A 139 0.68 7.52 -4.90
N PRO A 140 -0.21 7.90 -5.86
CA PRO A 140 -0.14 9.23 -6.48
C PRO A 140 -0.35 10.37 -5.49
N ALA A 141 -1.24 10.21 -4.49
CA ALA A 141 -1.49 11.25 -3.49
C ALA A 141 -0.28 11.50 -2.60
N ILE A 142 0.43 10.44 -2.20
CA ILE A 142 1.67 10.56 -1.42
C ILE A 142 2.78 11.14 -2.29
N ALA A 143 2.99 10.61 -3.50
CA ALA A 143 4.02 11.07 -4.42
C ALA A 143 3.91 12.58 -4.74
N ARG A 144 2.69 13.08 -4.99
CA ARG A 144 2.47 14.52 -5.23
C ARG A 144 2.89 15.40 -4.05
N ARG A 145 2.72 14.94 -2.82
CA ARG A 145 3.10 15.71 -1.62
C ARG A 145 4.58 15.55 -1.31
N PHE A 146 5.13 14.35 -1.48
CA PHE A 146 6.56 14.08 -1.37
C PHE A 146 7.36 14.98 -2.31
N LYS A 147 6.98 15.05 -3.59
CA LYS A 147 7.62 15.94 -4.59
C LYS A 147 7.55 17.43 -4.24
N LYS A 148 6.60 17.84 -3.39
CA LYS A 148 6.49 19.21 -2.87
C LYS A 148 7.35 19.45 -1.62
N GLY A 149 8.18 18.49 -1.22
CA GLY A 149 9.00 18.56 0.00
C GLY A 149 8.19 18.41 1.29
N ALA A 150 6.97 17.88 1.25
CA ALA A 150 6.16 17.74 2.45
C ALA A 150 6.74 16.67 3.39
N ALA A 151 6.88 17.01 4.67
CA ALA A 151 7.28 16.07 5.71
C ALA A 151 6.25 14.94 5.90
N TYR A 152 6.72 13.78 6.36
CA TYR A 152 5.91 12.58 6.60
C TYR A 152 4.67 12.87 7.44
N GLU A 153 4.80 13.61 8.55
CA GLU A 153 3.69 13.92 9.46
C GLU A 153 2.57 14.69 8.74
N SER A 154 2.95 15.67 7.92
CA SER A 154 2.00 16.48 7.15
C SER A 154 1.26 15.64 6.11
N ILE A 155 1.97 14.73 5.44
CA ILE A 155 1.36 13.78 4.49
C ILE A 155 0.43 12.82 5.22
N ARG A 156 0.92 12.17 6.28
CA ARG A 156 0.17 11.22 7.11
C ARG A 156 -1.12 11.82 7.61
N ASP A 157 -1.05 13.00 8.21
CA ASP A 157 -2.22 13.62 8.83
C ASP A 157 -3.19 14.13 7.76
N SER A 158 -2.70 14.62 6.62
CA SER A 158 -3.56 15.04 5.52
C SER A 158 -4.28 13.88 4.86
N ILE A 159 -3.57 12.79 4.54
CA ILE A 159 -4.18 11.60 3.95
C ILE A 159 -5.18 11.00 4.92
N ARG A 160 -4.78 10.76 6.19
CA ARG A 160 -5.67 10.09 7.14
C ARG A 160 -6.86 10.93 7.58
N ARG A 161 -6.78 12.28 7.56
CA ARG A 161 -7.96 13.14 7.80
C ARG A 161 -9.02 12.99 6.72
N GLY A 162 -8.61 12.83 5.46
CA GLY A 162 -9.55 12.64 4.35
C GLY A 162 -10.29 11.29 4.39
N TRP A 163 -9.82 10.34 5.19
CA TRP A 163 -10.28 8.94 5.19
C TRP A 163 -10.68 8.40 6.56
N LYS A 164 -10.72 9.26 7.58
CA LYS A 164 -11.46 8.98 8.81
C LYS A 164 -12.88 9.48 8.58
N SER A 165 -13.78 8.58 8.16
CA SER A 165 -15.22 8.78 8.35
C SER A 165 -15.64 8.24 9.70
#